data_AF-A0A942C8S8-F1
#
_entry.id   AF-A0A942C8S8-F1
#
_cell.length_a   1.000
_cell.length_b   1.000
_cell.length_c   1.000
_cell.angle_alpha   90.00
_cell.angle_beta   90.00
_cell.angle_gamma   90.00
#
_symmetry.space_group_name_H-M   'P 1'
#
loop_
_entity.id
_entity.type
_entity.pdbx_description
1 polymer ?
#
loop_
_entity_poly.entity_id
_entity_poly.type
_entity_poly.pdbx_seq_one_letter_code
_entity_poly.pdbx_strand_id
1 'polypeptide(L)'
;MSWQRGDQIRPRYLNPDDADYLQAADELISLVRQHLEGRRRELQRALDDYIGIGTDYRILRGLIKLLVDRCEFATVAPMEPADLRRNLFFRAAQHHPVFDREPVLALVGQELNIEPTKLLESLYADLPDNQRLVAFDETDARALLDEYNLAQAQALFYRSIEMTIWVEPQSPAGYRKLFEAIKYYRLIHSIHGNTAQGYEIRLSGPVSLFHRSQKYGIQMAVFLPALLSCQGWKMRAEIENRNKQVFFDLNSQQKQLYAERFDHSEEENPQIEKLLTKWPTLESDWHLARCSEVLDLGESAFAPDLVAKTPTDERIYIELLGFWTPRYLQQRLQEFARGGMRNYLLAVSEEWRGSREEPVNLPPNVLVYKSTLDAKALRMALMKVTDQSV
;
A
#
# COMPACT_ATOMS: atom_id res chain seq x y z
N MET A 1 19.89 2.81 4.71
CA MET A 1 21.24 2.21 4.62
C MET A 1 21.18 0.71 4.90
N SER A 2 22.03 -0.10 4.23
CA SER A 2 22.12 -1.54 4.48
C SER A 2 23.58 -2.00 4.52
N TRP A 3 23.81 -3.17 5.11
CA TRP A 3 25.09 -3.86 5.08
C TRP A 3 24.90 -5.29 4.58
N GLN A 4 25.97 -5.84 3.99
CA GLN A 4 25.98 -7.19 3.44
C GLN A 4 27.11 -7.99 4.09
N ARG A 5 26.82 -9.24 4.48
CA ARG A 5 27.83 -10.21 4.93
C ARG A 5 27.52 -11.54 4.27
N GLY A 6 28.42 -12.01 3.39
CA GLY A 6 28.14 -13.18 2.56
C GLY A 6 26.97 -12.93 1.61
N ASP A 7 26.00 -13.84 1.63
CA ASP A 7 24.74 -13.76 0.89
C ASP A 7 23.64 -13.02 1.67
N GLN A 8 23.88 -12.59 2.91
CA GLN A 8 22.87 -11.91 3.74
C GLN A 8 22.95 -10.39 3.62
N ILE A 9 21.81 -9.74 3.44
CA ILE A 9 21.64 -8.28 3.50
C ILE A 9 20.74 -7.90 4.66
N ARG A 10 21.13 -6.87 5.41
CA ARG A 10 20.31 -6.33 6.51
C ARG A 10 20.29 -4.81 6.49
N PRO A 11 19.19 -4.18 6.91
CA PRO A 11 19.18 -2.74 7.14
C PRO A 11 20.11 -2.39 8.31
N ARG A 12 20.53 -1.13 8.35
CA ARG A 12 21.08 -0.55 9.58
C ARG A 12 19.93 0.03 10.38
N TYR A 13 19.50 -0.70 11.40
CA TYR A 13 18.51 -0.23 12.35
C TYR A 13 19.15 0.70 13.38
N LEU A 14 18.36 1.65 13.84
CA LEU A 14 18.65 2.47 15.01
C LEU A 14 18.20 1.72 16.26
N ASN A 15 18.86 1.98 17.39
CA ASN A 15 18.31 1.63 18.68
C ASN A 15 17.28 2.73 19.04
N PRO A 16 15.98 2.42 19.10
CA PRO A 16 14.95 3.43 19.34
C PRO A 16 14.90 3.88 20.82
N ASP A 17 15.66 3.22 21.71
CA ASP A 17 15.90 3.61 23.11
C ASP A 17 17.16 4.47 23.29
N ASP A 18 17.87 4.79 22.21
CA ASP A 18 19.09 5.60 22.26
C ASP A 18 18.75 7.07 22.50
N ALA A 19 19.36 7.67 23.53
CA ALA A 19 19.06 9.04 23.97
C ALA A 19 19.39 10.08 22.89
N ASP A 20 20.48 9.90 22.14
CA ASP A 20 20.91 10.86 21.12
C ASP A 20 19.94 10.85 19.94
N TYR A 21 19.48 9.66 19.53
CA TYR A 21 18.48 9.54 18.47
C TYR A 21 17.10 10.03 18.89
N LEU A 22 16.68 9.77 20.13
CA LEU A 22 15.41 10.28 20.67
C LEU A 22 15.42 11.82 20.72
N GLN A 23 16.50 12.41 21.23
CA GLN A 23 16.66 13.86 21.24
C GLN A 23 16.61 14.44 19.82
N ALA A 24 17.35 13.84 18.88
CA ALA A 24 17.36 14.33 17.49
C ALA A 24 15.98 14.22 16.82
N ALA A 25 15.21 13.17 17.12
CA ALA A 25 13.85 13.02 16.62
C ALA A 25 12.90 14.06 17.22
N ASP A 26 12.97 14.31 18.53
CA ASP A 26 12.15 15.32 19.22
C ASP A 26 12.45 16.75 18.72
N GLU A 27 13.72 17.07 18.48
CA GLU A 27 14.15 18.35 17.91
C GLU A 27 13.58 18.54 16.49
N LEU A 28 13.65 17.51 15.65
CA LEU A 28 13.09 17.55 14.30
C LEU A 28 11.55 17.69 14.30
N ILE A 29 10.85 16.94 15.15
CA ILE A 29 9.38 17.04 15.30
C ILE A 29 9.00 18.46 15.72
N SER A 30 9.70 18.99 16.74
CA SER A 30 9.48 20.34 17.24
C SER A 30 9.76 21.40 16.16
N LEU A 31 10.79 21.20 15.34
CA LEU A 31 11.12 22.09 14.23
C LEU A 31 9.99 22.14 13.19
N VAL A 32 9.44 20.99 12.81
CA VAL A 32 8.29 20.93 11.88
C VAL A 32 7.07 21.61 12.48
N ARG A 33 6.74 21.33 13.75
CA ARG A 33 5.62 21.94 14.48
C ARG A 33 5.71 23.47 14.50
N GLN A 34 6.90 24.01 14.74
CA GLN A 34 7.13 25.47 14.77
C GLN A 34 6.93 26.16 13.41
N HIS A 35 6.94 25.41 12.31
CA HIS A 35 6.74 25.92 10.96
C HIS A 35 5.31 25.70 10.43
N LEU A 36 4.36 25.29 11.27
CA LEU A 36 2.93 25.30 10.92
C LEU A 36 2.54 26.70 10.41
N GLU A 37 1.76 26.72 9.33
CA GLU A 37 1.39 27.90 8.55
C GLU A 37 2.54 28.63 7.83
N GLY A 38 3.80 28.25 8.08
CA GLY A 38 5.00 28.78 7.41
C GLY A 38 5.14 28.30 5.96
N ARG A 39 6.04 28.94 5.19
CA ARG A 39 6.29 28.51 3.79
C ARG A 39 7.12 27.23 3.76
N ARG A 40 6.84 26.36 2.80
CA ARG A 40 7.59 25.11 2.57
C ARG A 40 9.10 25.34 2.49
N ARG A 41 9.55 26.39 1.81
CA ARG A 41 10.98 26.74 1.72
C ARG A 41 11.62 27.10 3.06
N GLU A 42 10.87 27.69 3.98
CA GLU A 42 11.38 28.10 5.30
C GLU A 42 11.62 26.86 6.15
N LEU A 43 10.65 25.95 6.17
CA LEU A 43 10.81 24.64 6.78
C LEU A 43 11.97 23.86 6.15
N GLN A 44 12.05 23.78 4.81
CA GLN A 44 13.10 23.05 4.12
C GLN A 44 14.50 23.58 4.48
N ARG A 45 14.67 24.91 4.52
CA ARG A 45 15.94 25.53 4.95
C ARG A 45 16.26 25.19 6.39
N ALA A 46 15.30 25.29 7.31
CA ALA A 46 15.52 24.97 8.71
C ALA A 46 15.95 23.50 8.91
N LEU A 47 15.33 22.58 8.16
CA LEU A 47 15.69 21.15 8.18
C LEU A 47 17.09 20.90 7.59
N ASP A 48 17.43 21.59 6.49
CA ASP A 48 18.76 21.49 5.87
C ASP A 48 19.86 22.06 6.77
N ASP A 49 19.58 23.19 7.44
CA ASP A 49 20.48 23.81 8.41
C ASP A 49 20.70 22.90 9.63
N TYR A 50 19.64 22.21 10.11
CA TYR A 50 19.72 21.25 11.21
C TYR A 50 20.63 20.05 10.89
N ILE A 51 20.60 19.53 9.66
CA ILE A 51 21.49 18.43 9.25
C ILE A 51 22.97 18.84 9.40
N GLY A 52 23.30 20.09 9.07
CA GLY A 52 24.64 20.63 9.15
C GLY A 52 25.68 19.80 8.39
N ILE A 53 26.89 19.68 8.97
CA ILE A 53 28.04 18.92 8.40
C ILE A 53 28.32 17.61 9.15
N GLY A 54 27.39 17.14 9.99
CA GLY A 54 27.55 15.93 10.78
C GLY A 54 27.62 14.64 9.94
N THR A 55 28.16 13.57 10.52
CA THR A 55 28.30 12.26 9.86
C THR A 55 26.98 11.49 9.75
N ASP A 56 25.99 11.82 10.58
CA ASP A 56 24.69 11.14 10.63
C ASP A 56 23.65 11.69 9.66
N TYR A 57 24.09 12.52 8.70
CA TYR A 57 23.22 13.17 7.71
C TYR A 57 22.27 12.22 6.97
N ARG A 58 22.64 10.94 6.80
CA ARG A 58 21.78 9.93 6.16
C ARG A 58 20.62 9.47 7.04
N ILE A 59 20.84 9.41 8.35
CA ILE A 59 19.80 9.06 9.32
C ILE A 59 18.84 10.25 9.41
N LEU A 60 19.38 11.45 9.66
CA LEU A 60 18.58 12.68 9.75
C LEU A 60 17.73 12.90 8.50
N ARG A 61 18.29 12.73 7.29
CA ARG A 61 17.50 12.83 6.05
C ARG A 61 16.36 11.81 5.96
N GLY A 62 16.54 10.61 6.51
CA GLY A 62 15.48 9.62 6.56
C GLY A 62 14.37 10.01 7.53
N LEU A 63 14.73 10.48 8.74
CA LEU A 63 13.76 11.00 9.71
C LEU A 63 12.99 12.21 9.16
N ILE A 64 13.71 13.16 8.55
CA ILE A 64 13.12 14.32 7.90
C ILE A 64 12.15 13.90 6.78
N LYS A 65 12.52 12.90 5.98
CA LYS A 65 11.63 12.38 4.93
C LYS A 65 10.31 11.87 5.50
N LEU A 66 10.36 11.10 6.59
CA LEU A 66 9.16 10.57 7.25
C LEU A 66 8.29 11.71 7.82
N LEU A 67 8.89 12.71 8.44
CA LEU A 67 8.17 13.88 8.94
C LEU A 67 7.55 14.73 7.83
N VAL A 68 8.26 14.93 6.72
CA VAL A 68 7.73 15.67 5.56
C VAL A 68 6.60 14.90 4.88
N ASP A 69 6.62 13.57 4.90
CA ASP A 69 5.52 12.75 4.37
C ASP A 69 4.24 12.84 5.22
N ARG A 70 4.36 13.30 6.47
CA ARG A 70 3.25 13.62 7.39
C ARG A 70 2.74 15.06 7.27
N CYS A 71 3.32 15.85 6.36
CA CYS A 71 2.96 17.25 6.15
C CYS A 71 2.02 17.41 4.95
N GLU A 72 0.98 18.25 5.10
CA GLU A 72 0.14 18.72 4.02
C GLU A 72 0.52 20.15 3.62
N PHE A 73 0.85 20.35 2.33
CA PHE A 73 1.18 21.67 1.78
C PHE A 73 0.10 22.14 0.82
N ALA A 74 -0.36 23.38 0.99
CA ALA A 74 -1.39 23.96 0.14
C ALA A 74 -1.02 25.35 -0.38
N THR A 75 -1.59 25.69 -1.53
CA THR A 75 -1.60 27.06 -2.05
C THR A 75 -2.59 27.88 -1.23
N VAL A 76 -2.09 28.83 -0.44
CA VAL A 76 -2.92 29.71 0.40
C VAL A 76 -2.87 31.13 -0.14
N ALA A 77 -3.91 31.51 -0.87
CA ALA A 77 -4.08 32.83 -1.49
C ALA A 77 -5.57 33.24 -1.48
N PRO A 78 -5.89 34.55 -1.47
CA PRO A 78 -7.27 35.04 -1.51
C PRO A 78 -7.98 34.74 -2.84
N MET A 79 -7.22 34.48 -3.90
CA MET A 79 -7.69 34.02 -5.20
C MET A 79 -6.54 33.32 -5.96
N GLU A 80 -6.83 32.75 -7.13
CA GLU A 80 -5.83 32.09 -7.98
C GLU A 80 -4.61 32.98 -8.25
N PRO A 81 -3.38 32.55 -7.88
CA PRO A 81 -2.17 33.35 -8.05
C PRO A 81 -1.90 33.78 -9.50
N ALA A 82 -2.32 32.98 -10.48
CA ALA A 82 -2.24 33.34 -11.89
C ALA A 82 -3.07 34.59 -12.23
N ASP A 83 -4.27 34.71 -11.67
CA ASP A 83 -5.14 35.87 -11.86
C ASP A 83 -4.62 37.09 -11.12
N LEU A 84 -4.05 36.91 -9.92
CA LEU A 84 -3.37 37.99 -9.20
C LEU A 84 -2.23 38.60 -10.03
N ARG A 85 -1.34 37.75 -10.57
CA ARG A 85 -0.25 38.18 -11.44
C ARG A 85 -0.78 38.90 -12.69
N ARG A 86 -1.83 38.35 -13.32
CA ARG A 86 -2.44 38.96 -14.50
C ARG A 86 -2.97 40.37 -14.22
N ASN A 87 -3.76 40.53 -13.16
CA ASN A 87 -4.33 41.84 -12.78
C ASN A 87 -3.22 42.84 -12.44
N LEU A 88 -2.27 42.43 -11.60
CA LEU A 88 -1.17 43.30 -11.17
C LEU A 88 -0.28 43.73 -12.34
N PHE A 89 0.17 42.78 -13.18
CA PHE A 89 1.10 43.10 -14.26
C PHE A 89 0.45 43.86 -15.41
N PHE A 90 -0.83 43.63 -15.69
CA PHE A 90 -1.56 44.43 -16.67
C PHE A 90 -1.71 45.89 -16.23
N ARG A 91 -2.02 46.13 -14.95
CA ARG A 91 -2.06 47.49 -14.39
C ARG A 91 -0.67 48.12 -14.36
N ALA A 92 0.36 47.39 -13.92
CA ALA A 92 1.74 47.88 -13.91
C ALA A 92 2.23 48.32 -15.31
N ALA A 93 1.87 47.57 -16.35
CA ALA A 93 2.24 47.89 -17.74
C ALA A 93 1.67 49.24 -18.23
N GLN A 94 0.54 49.70 -17.69
CA GLN A 94 -0.08 50.98 -18.07
C GLN A 94 0.73 52.20 -17.58
N HIS A 95 1.63 52.01 -16.62
CA HIS A 95 2.48 53.06 -16.06
C HIS A 95 3.88 53.09 -16.70
N HIS A 96 4.13 52.34 -17.79
CA HIS A 96 5.41 52.36 -18.48
C HIS A 96 5.67 53.72 -19.19
N PRO A 97 6.91 54.27 -19.22
CA PRO A 97 8.16 53.73 -18.66
C PRO A 97 8.44 54.09 -17.19
N VAL A 98 7.67 55.02 -16.61
CA VAL A 98 7.88 55.51 -15.24
C VAL A 98 7.00 54.71 -14.28
N PHE A 99 7.52 53.59 -13.81
CA PHE A 99 6.83 52.70 -12.89
C PHE A 99 7.11 53.06 -11.44
N ASP A 100 6.04 53.31 -10.68
CA ASP A 100 6.06 53.36 -9.21
C ASP A 100 5.24 52.17 -8.68
N ARG A 101 5.85 51.37 -7.81
CA ARG A 101 5.33 50.06 -7.40
C ARG A 101 4.19 50.19 -6.40
N GLU A 102 4.36 51.08 -5.43
CA GLU A 102 3.49 51.25 -4.28
C GLU A 102 2.08 51.73 -4.69
N PRO A 103 1.93 52.74 -5.57
CA PRO A 103 0.62 53.17 -6.06
C PRO A 103 -0.12 52.07 -6.84
N VAL A 104 0.60 51.29 -7.65
CA VAL A 104 0.01 50.21 -8.45
C VAL A 104 -0.48 49.07 -7.55
N LEU A 105 0.30 48.69 -6.53
CA LEU A 105 -0.12 47.70 -5.54
C LEU A 105 -1.34 48.17 -4.73
N ALA A 106 -1.38 49.45 -4.34
CA ALA A 106 -2.52 50.03 -3.63
C ALA A 106 -3.79 50.03 -4.50
N LEU A 107 -3.67 50.41 -5.78
CA LEU A 107 -4.77 50.39 -6.74
C LEU A 107 -5.32 48.97 -6.93
N VAL A 108 -4.45 48.01 -7.23
CA VAL A 108 -4.86 46.61 -7.46
C VAL A 108 -5.41 45.99 -6.17
N GLY A 109 -4.82 46.32 -5.02
CA GLY A 109 -5.33 45.89 -3.72
C GLY A 109 -6.74 46.41 -3.45
N GLN A 110 -7.02 47.68 -3.77
CA GLN A 110 -8.37 48.24 -3.67
C GLN A 110 -9.35 47.59 -4.66
N GLU A 111 -8.97 47.42 -5.93
CA GLU A 111 -9.81 46.80 -6.96
C GLU A 111 -10.21 45.36 -6.60
N LEU A 112 -9.29 44.60 -5.99
CA LEU A 112 -9.49 43.20 -5.64
C LEU A 112 -9.92 42.99 -4.18
N ASN A 113 -10.03 44.06 -3.38
CA ASN A 113 -10.28 44.03 -1.94
C ASN A 113 -9.28 43.14 -1.17
N ILE A 114 -7.99 43.31 -1.46
CA ILE A 114 -6.87 42.57 -0.86
C ILE A 114 -5.82 43.57 -0.36
N GLU A 115 -5.36 43.41 0.89
CA GLU A 115 -4.26 44.21 1.44
C GLU A 115 -2.99 44.11 0.58
N PRO A 116 -2.29 45.21 0.25
CA PRO A 116 -1.13 45.20 -0.65
C PRO A 116 -0.01 44.23 -0.25
N THR A 117 0.21 44.06 1.05
CA THR A 117 1.18 43.08 1.59
C THR A 117 0.73 41.65 1.30
N LYS A 118 -0.55 41.33 1.56
CA LYS A 118 -1.14 40.02 1.28
C LYS A 118 -1.19 39.72 -0.21
N LEU A 119 -1.44 40.73 -1.04
CA LEU A 119 -1.39 40.64 -2.50
C LEU A 119 0.00 40.17 -2.95
N LEU A 120 1.06 40.86 -2.51
CA LEU A 120 2.45 40.50 -2.83
C LEU A 120 2.83 39.09 -2.38
N GLU A 121 2.44 38.70 -1.17
CA GLU A 121 2.70 37.35 -0.66
C GLU A 121 2.00 36.26 -1.47
N SER A 122 0.87 36.59 -2.09
CA SER A 122 0.01 35.62 -2.79
C SER A 122 0.35 35.45 -4.27
N LEU A 123 1.11 36.37 -4.89
CA LEU A 123 1.44 36.34 -6.33
C LEU A 123 2.05 35.03 -6.83
N TYR A 124 2.81 34.37 -5.97
CA TYR A 124 3.54 33.15 -6.30
C TYR A 124 3.28 32.04 -5.28
N ALA A 125 2.15 32.10 -4.58
CA ALA A 125 1.76 31.08 -3.59
C ALA A 125 1.53 29.70 -4.22
N ASP A 126 1.34 29.64 -5.54
CA ASP A 126 1.21 28.42 -6.36
C ASP A 126 2.54 27.70 -6.61
N LEU A 127 3.68 28.37 -6.40
CA LEU A 127 4.98 27.72 -6.51
C LEU A 127 5.22 26.80 -5.30
N PRO A 128 5.74 25.56 -5.49
CA PRO A 128 5.93 24.61 -4.39
C PRO A 128 6.64 25.17 -3.16
N ASP A 129 7.69 25.96 -3.37
CA ASP A 129 8.47 26.60 -2.30
C ASP A 129 7.68 27.61 -1.45
N ASN A 130 6.62 28.20 -2.01
CA ASN A 130 5.77 29.20 -1.36
C ASN A 130 4.46 28.61 -0.81
N GLN A 131 4.16 27.34 -1.10
CA GLN A 131 3.04 26.65 -0.47
C GLN A 131 3.22 26.68 1.06
N ARG A 132 2.11 26.73 1.79
CA ARG A 132 2.13 26.76 3.26
C ARG A 132 1.91 25.37 3.82
N LEU A 133 2.59 25.06 4.92
CA LEU A 133 2.30 23.87 5.72
C LEU A 133 0.95 24.08 6.42
N VAL A 134 -0.10 23.39 5.98
CA VAL A 134 -1.46 23.56 6.50
C VAL A 134 -1.87 22.50 7.51
N ALA A 135 -1.25 21.31 7.45
CA ALA A 135 -1.43 20.27 8.44
C ALA A 135 -0.13 19.49 8.64
N PHE A 136 0.05 18.98 9.85
CA PHE A 136 1.12 18.08 10.22
C PHE A 136 0.53 16.99 11.11
N ASP A 137 0.57 15.74 10.64
CA ASP A 137 0.17 14.57 11.42
C ASP A 137 1.29 14.24 12.43
N GLU A 138 1.17 14.80 13.63
CA GLU A 138 2.20 14.71 14.66
C GLU A 138 2.47 13.27 15.11
N THR A 139 3.73 12.98 15.39
CA THR A 139 4.19 11.71 15.96
C THR A 139 5.13 12.00 17.14
N ASP A 140 5.49 10.97 17.91
CA ASP A 140 6.50 11.08 18.96
C ASP A 140 7.87 10.55 18.49
N ALA A 141 8.93 10.93 19.20
CA ALA A 141 10.29 10.55 18.83
C ALA A 141 10.48 9.03 18.75
N ARG A 142 9.88 8.25 19.66
CA ARG A 142 10.02 6.80 19.67
C ARG A 142 9.33 6.20 18.45
N ALA A 143 8.08 6.57 18.20
CA ALA A 143 7.31 6.15 17.03
C ALA A 143 8.03 6.50 15.71
N LEU A 144 8.64 7.69 15.61
CA LEU A 144 9.42 8.09 14.42
C LEU A 144 10.66 7.19 14.20
N LEU A 145 11.37 6.81 15.27
CA LEU A 145 12.54 5.91 15.16
C LEU A 145 12.12 4.48 14.81
N ASP A 146 11.00 4.02 15.35
CA ASP A 146 10.40 2.73 15.02
C ASP A 146 9.94 2.69 13.54
N GLU A 147 9.28 3.76 13.08
CA GLU A 147 8.91 3.97 11.68
C GLU A 147 10.14 4.02 10.77
N TYR A 148 11.22 4.67 11.19
CA TYR A 148 12.49 4.66 10.46
C TYR A 148 13.04 3.25 10.28
N ASN A 149 13.04 2.44 11.33
CA ASN A 149 13.51 1.05 11.24
C ASN A 149 12.64 0.21 10.30
N LEU A 150 11.32 0.40 10.37
CA LEU A 150 10.37 -0.24 9.47
C LEU A 150 10.60 0.17 8.01
N ALA A 151 10.67 1.47 7.73
CA ALA A 151 10.95 2.02 6.40
C ALA A 151 12.30 1.53 5.86
N GLN A 152 13.29 1.37 6.74
CA GLN A 152 14.60 0.83 6.40
C GLN A 152 14.55 -0.64 5.96
N ALA A 153 13.70 -1.46 6.57
CA ALA A 153 13.44 -2.83 6.13
C ALA A 153 12.64 -2.87 4.82
N GLN A 154 11.58 -2.05 4.74
CA GLN A 154 10.73 -1.91 3.56
C GLN A 154 11.53 -1.53 2.31
N ALA A 155 12.50 -0.62 2.45
CA ALA A 155 13.37 -0.21 1.36
C ALA A 155 14.19 -1.35 0.74
N LEU A 156 14.50 -2.42 1.48
CA LEU A 156 15.14 -3.61 0.91
C LEU A 156 14.19 -4.35 -0.04
N PHE A 157 12.91 -4.42 0.30
CA PHE A 157 11.92 -5.15 -0.50
C PHE A 157 11.62 -4.49 -1.84
N TYR A 158 11.94 -3.21 -2.07
CA TYR A 158 11.78 -2.57 -3.38
C TYR A 158 12.55 -3.26 -4.51
N ARG A 159 13.58 -4.05 -4.16
CA ARG A 159 14.35 -4.89 -5.10
C ARG A 159 14.12 -6.40 -4.86
N SER A 160 13.05 -6.75 -4.15
CA SER A 160 12.68 -8.14 -3.90
C SER A 160 12.10 -8.77 -5.17
N ILE A 161 12.56 -9.98 -5.46
CA ILE A 161 12.12 -10.79 -6.61
C ILE A 161 11.05 -11.80 -6.15
N GLU A 162 11.34 -12.48 -5.05
CA GLU A 162 10.49 -13.50 -4.43
C GLU A 162 10.63 -13.38 -2.90
N MET A 163 9.53 -13.61 -2.20
CA MET A 163 9.51 -13.75 -0.74
C MET A 163 8.89 -15.09 -0.39
N THR A 164 9.62 -15.92 0.34
CA THR A 164 9.09 -17.17 0.91
C THR A 164 8.84 -16.97 2.40
N ILE A 165 7.68 -17.41 2.86
CA ILE A 165 7.22 -17.34 4.25
C ILE A 165 6.88 -18.76 4.70
N TRP A 166 7.48 -19.21 5.79
CA TRP A 166 7.13 -20.46 6.46
C TRP A 166 6.36 -20.13 7.71
N VAL A 167 5.18 -20.71 7.87
CA VAL A 167 4.27 -20.48 9.00
C VAL A 167 4.09 -21.79 9.74
N GLU A 168 4.33 -21.78 11.04
CA GLU A 168 4.18 -22.92 11.94
C GLU A 168 2.70 -23.33 12.09
N PRO A 169 2.43 -24.60 12.48
CA PRO A 169 1.09 -25.06 12.83
C PRO A 169 0.38 -24.14 13.83
N GLN A 170 -0.76 -23.58 13.44
CA GLN A 170 -1.56 -22.69 14.28
C GLN A 170 -3.06 -22.77 13.95
N SER A 171 -3.88 -22.00 14.65
CA SER A 171 -5.33 -21.98 14.44
C SER A 171 -5.69 -21.46 13.04
N PRO A 172 -6.85 -21.88 12.47
CA PRO A 172 -7.34 -21.36 11.19
C PRO A 172 -7.43 -19.82 11.15
N ALA A 173 -7.77 -19.17 12.27
CA ALA A 173 -7.83 -17.72 12.38
C ALA A 173 -6.44 -17.05 12.17
N GLY A 174 -5.36 -17.67 12.65
CA GLY A 174 -4.01 -17.17 12.44
C GLY A 174 -3.59 -17.21 10.96
N TYR A 175 -3.87 -18.32 10.28
CA TYR A 175 -3.65 -18.43 8.83
C TYR A 175 -4.52 -17.47 8.04
N ARG A 176 -5.79 -17.34 8.43
CA ARG A 176 -6.76 -16.46 7.78
C ARG A 176 -6.24 -15.02 7.73
N LYS A 177 -5.79 -14.49 8.87
CA LYS A 177 -5.23 -13.13 8.97
C LYS A 177 -4.09 -12.90 7.98
N LEU A 178 -3.17 -13.87 7.85
CA LEU A 178 -2.06 -13.77 6.92
C LEU A 178 -2.51 -13.85 5.46
N PHE A 179 -3.40 -14.78 5.12
CA PHE A 179 -3.93 -14.93 3.76
C PHE A 179 -4.74 -13.71 3.32
N GLU A 180 -5.53 -13.13 4.22
CA GLU A 180 -6.25 -11.88 3.97
C GLU A 180 -5.29 -10.72 3.70
N ALA A 181 -4.22 -10.58 4.50
CA ALA A 181 -3.20 -9.58 4.24
C ALA A 181 -2.54 -9.76 2.86
N ILE A 182 -2.15 -10.98 2.50
CA ILE A 182 -1.57 -11.28 1.19
C ILE A 182 -2.51 -10.87 0.05
N LYS A 183 -3.81 -11.17 0.21
CA LYS A 183 -4.85 -10.81 -0.76
C LYS A 183 -5.11 -9.31 -0.83
N TYR A 184 -5.10 -8.62 0.31
CA TYR A 184 -5.27 -7.17 0.39
C TYR A 184 -4.20 -6.44 -0.43
N TYR A 185 -2.94 -6.82 -0.26
CA TYR A 185 -1.82 -6.30 -1.06
C TYR A 185 -1.74 -6.90 -2.47
N ARG A 186 -2.72 -7.72 -2.85
CA ARG A 186 -2.89 -8.32 -4.19
C ARG A 186 -1.65 -9.07 -4.66
N LEU A 187 -0.96 -9.72 -3.73
CA LEU A 187 0.24 -10.48 -4.03
C LEU A 187 -0.15 -11.83 -4.64
N ILE A 188 0.50 -12.18 -5.76
CA ILE A 188 0.40 -13.53 -6.30
C ILE A 188 1.15 -14.45 -5.35
N HIS A 189 0.47 -15.52 -4.95
CA HIS A 189 0.97 -16.41 -3.92
C HIS A 189 0.70 -17.87 -4.27
N SER A 190 1.60 -18.75 -3.86
CA SER A 190 1.33 -20.19 -3.82
C SER A 190 1.46 -20.67 -2.38
N ILE A 191 0.60 -21.58 -1.97
CA ILE A 191 0.53 -22.12 -0.62
C ILE A 191 0.75 -23.62 -0.72
N HIS A 192 1.74 -24.14 0.00
CA HIS A 192 2.03 -25.56 0.07
C HIS A 192 2.13 -26.01 1.52
N GLY A 193 1.62 -27.19 1.83
CA GLY A 193 1.59 -27.73 3.19
C GLY A 193 0.16 -27.97 3.67
N ASN A 194 0.00 -28.16 4.97
CA ASN A 194 -1.28 -28.49 5.60
C ASN A 194 -1.31 -28.04 7.05
N THR A 195 -2.48 -28.16 7.67
CA THR A 195 -2.71 -27.75 9.05
C THR A 195 -1.79 -28.43 10.07
N ALA A 196 -1.27 -29.63 9.80
CA ALA A 196 -0.40 -30.38 10.71
C ALA A 196 1.09 -29.96 10.65
N GLN A 197 1.59 -29.58 9.48
CA GLN A 197 3.00 -29.18 9.28
C GLN A 197 3.19 -27.67 9.19
N GLY A 198 2.10 -26.91 8.99
CA GLY A 198 2.16 -25.50 8.65
C GLY A 198 2.20 -25.31 7.13
N TYR A 199 2.45 -24.07 6.72
CA TYR A 199 2.43 -23.70 5.31
C TYR A 199 3.73 -23.00 4.89
N GLU A 200 4.23 -23.38 3.71
CA GLU A 200 5.16 -22.59 2.91
C GLU A 200 4.35 -21.74 1.93
N ILE A 201 4.54 -20.43 2.00
CA ILE A 201 3.85 -19.45 1.17
C ILE A 201 4.92 -18.72 0.35
N ARG A 202 4.83 -18.81 -0.97
CA ARG A 202 5.72 -18.05 -1.86
C ARG A 202 4.96 -16.90 -2.47
N LEU A 203 5.44 -15.70 -2.26
CA LEU A 203 4.93 -14.45 -2.81
C LEU A 203 5.82 -14.03 -3.98
N SER A 204 5.20 -13.79 -5.13
CA SER A 204 5.91 -13.36 -6.34
C SER A 204 5.10 -12.34 -7.15
N GLY A 205 5.74 -11.73 -8.14
CA GLY A 205 5.05 -10.91 -9.13
C GLY A 205 4.58 -11.72 -10.35
N PRO A 206 3.45 -11.39 -11.01
CA PRO A 206 2.96 -12.01 -12.24
C PRO A 206 3.99 -12.03 -13.38
N VAL A 207 4.96 -11.11 -13.37
CA VAL A 207 5.98 -10.98 -14.41
C VAL A 207 7.36 -11.42 -13.93
N SER A 208 7.48 -12.04 -12.74
CA SER A 208 8.77 -12.48 -12.17
C SER A 208 9.59 -13.36 -13.13
N LEU A 209 8.93 -14.11 -14.02
CA LEU A 209 9.59 -14.94 -15.03
C LEU A 209 10.11 -14.17 -16.27
N PHE A 210 9.67 -12.93 -16.54
CA PHE A 210 10.00 -12.25 -17.81
C PHE A 210 10.35 -10.75 -17.73
N HIS A 211 9.96 -10.01 -16.68
CA HIS A 211 10.38 -8.62 -16.47
C HIS A 211 10.52 -8.30 -14.97
N ARG A 212 11.75 -7.90 -14.59
CA ARG A 212 12.12 -7.37 -13.27
C ARG A 212 11.38 -6.05 -12.99
N SER A 213 10.12 -6.12 -12.57
CA SER A 213 9.30 -4.94 -12.31
C SER A 213 9.35 -4.59 -10.81
N GLN A 214 9.77 -3.36 -10.47
CA GLN A 214 9.85 -2.90 -9.07
C GLN A 214 8.48 -2.74 -8.38
N LYS A 215 7.38 -2.81 -9.14
CA LYS A 215 6.01 -2.66 -8.60
C LYS A 215 5.66 -3.71 -7.54
N TYR A 216 6.18 -4.93 -7.66
CA TYR A 216 5.91 -6.01 -6.69
C TYR A 216 6.75 -5.89 -5.43
N GLY A 217 7.98 -5.39 -5.55
CA GLY A 217 8.81 -5.08 -4.39
C GLY A 217 8.16 -4.05 -3.46
N ILE A 218 7.44 -3.08 -4.03
CA ILE A 218 6.64 -2.11 -3.25
C ILE A 218 5.52 -2.83 -2.49
N GLN A 219 4.77 -3.73 -3.12
CA GLN A 219 3.69 -4.47 -2.44
C GLN A 219 4.22 -5.38 -1.33
N MET A 220 5.36 -6.04 -1.55
CA MET A 220 6.06 -6.79 -0.49
C MET A 220 6.52 -5.90 0.67
N ALA A 221 6.95 -4.67 0.36
CA ALA A 221 7.34 -3.70 1.38
C ALA A 221 6.15 -3.27 2.24
N VAL A 222 5.03 -2.88 1.61
CA VAL A 222 3.84 -2.46 2.36
C VAL A 222 3.11 -3.62 3.03
N PHE A 223 3.37 -4.87 2.62
CA PHE A 223 2.89 -6.08 3.31
C PHE A 223 3.63 -6.38 4.62
N LEU A 224 4.86 -5.92 4.80
CA LEU A 224 5.68 -6.23 5.99
C LEU A 224 4.96 -5.94 7.33
N PRO A 225 4.32 -4.78 7.56
CA PRO A 225 3.54 -4.52 8.77
C PRO A 225 2.51 -5.60 9.10
N ALA A 226 1.80 -6.10 8.09
CA ALA A 226 0.82 -7.16 8.26
C ALA A 226 1.46 -8.48 8.69
N LEU A 227 2.60 -8.83 8.08
CA LEU A 227 3.38 -10.00 8.48
C LEU A 227 3.90 -9.87 9.92
N LEU A 228 4.39 -8.69 10.32
CA LEU A 228 4.85 -8.44 11.70
C LEU A 228 3.74 -8.65 12.75
N SER A 229 2.48 -8.45 12.36
CA SER A 229 1.31 -8.68 13.23
C SER A 229 0.89 -10.16 13.34
N CYS A 230 1.54 -11.06 12.60
CA CYS A 230 1.30 -12.50 12.61
C CYS A 230 2.31 -13.21 13.52
N GLN A 231 1.97 -14.40 14.00
CA GLN A 231 2.81 -15.22 14.87
C GLN A 231 3.39 -16.42 14.11
N GLY A 232 4.41 -17.06 14.69
CA GLY A 232 4.88 -18.38 14.23
C GLY A 232 5.46 -18.41 12.81
N TRP A 233 5.96 -17.29 12.28
CA TRP A 233 6.50 -17.24 10.92
C TRP A 233 8.01 -17.04 10.86
N LYS A 234 8.59 -17.49 9.75
CA LYS A 234 9.93 -17.14 9.25
C LYS A 234 9.78 -16.69 7.80
N MET A 235 10.56 -15.71 7.37
CA MET A 235 10.58 -15.29 5.97
C MET A 235 12.00 -15.20 5.44
N ARG A 236 12.14 -15.46 4.14
CA ARG A 236 13.32 -15.17 3.34
C ARG A 236 12.89 -14.45 2.07
N ALA A 237 13.49 -13.29 1.81
CA ALA A 237 13.28 -12.53 0.59
C ALA A 237 14.56 -12.48 -0.22
N GLU A 238 14.43 -12.76 -1.51
CA GLU A 238 15.51 -12.65 -2.48
C GLU A 238 15.58 -11.21 -2.99
N ILE A 239 16.68 -10.52 -2.68
CA ILE A 239 16.91 -9.12 -3.01
C ILE A 239 17.98 -9.02 -4.11
N GLU A 240 17.66 -8.27 -5.15
CA GLU A 240 18.61 -7.98 -6.22
C GLU A 240 19.66 -6.93 -5.79
N ASN A 241 20.93 -7.30 -5.82
CA ASN A 241 22.04 -6.38 -5.51
C ASN A 241 23.22 -6.54 -6.47
N ARG A 242 23.44 -5.56 -7.36
CA ARG A 242 24.62 -5.48 -8.25
C ARG A 242 24.95 -6.81 -8.96
N ASN A 243 23.94 -7.44 -9.56
CA ASN A 243 24.04 -8.74 -10.24
C ASN A 243 24.34 -9.95 -9.34
N LYS A 244 24.19 -9.82 -8.02
CA LYS A 244 24.19 -10.92 -7.07
C LYS A 244 22.84 -11.01 -6.36
N GLN A 245 22.36 -12.23 -6.18
CA GLN A 245 21.23 -12.50 -5.31
C GLN A 245 21.74 -12.50 -3.87
N VAL A 246 21.09 -11.71 -3.03
CA VAL A 246 21.32 -11.68 -1.58
C VAL A 246 19.99 -11.85 -0.88
N PHE A 247 20.00 -12.39 0.33
CA PHE A 247 18.82 -12.75 1.08
C PHE A 247 18.64 -11.82 2.27
N PHE A 248 17.41 -11.39 2.48
CA PHE A 248 16.99 -10.75 3.72
C PHE A 248 16.11 -11.76 4.47
N ASP A 249 16.48 -12.08 5.70
CA ASP A 249 15.76 -13.03 6.55
C ASP A 249 15.17 -12.33 7.78
N LEU A 250 13.92 -12.64 8.11
CA LEU A 250 13.24 -12.21 9.33
C LEU A 250 12.44 -13.37 9.93
N ASN A 251 12.05 -13.24 11.19
CA ASN A 251 11.13 -14.17 11.84
C ASN A 251 10.25 -13.45 12.87
N SER A 252 9.20 -14.13 13.32
CA SER A 252 8.24 -13.62 14.30
C SER A 252 8.82 -13.25 15.68
N GLN A 253 10.05 -13.66 16.00
CA GLN A 253 10.74 -13.30 17.26
C GLN A 253 11.58 -12.02 17.14
N GLN A 254 11.62 -11.39 15.96
CA GLN A 254 12.30 -10.11 15.76
C GLN A 254 11.74 -9.05 16.73
N LYS A 255 12.60 -8.15 17.22
CA LYS A 255 12.23 -7.07 18.17
C LYS A 255 12.68 -5.69 17.71
N GLN A 256 13.11 -5.56 16.46
CA GLN A 256 13.71 -4.31 15.95
C GLN A 256 12.74 -3.54 15.05
N LEU A 257 11.74 -4.24 14.52
CA LEU A 257 10.71 -3.69 13.67
C LEU A 257 9.42 -3.65 14.44
N TYR A 258 8.88 -2.46 14.58
CA TYR A 258 7.57 -2.21 15.12
C TYR A 258 6.72 -1.62 14.01
N ALA A 259 5.51 -2.14 13.91
CA ALA A 259 4.45 -1.51 13.16
C ALA A 259 3.29 -1.36 14.13
N GLU A 260 2.56 -0.25 14.04
CA GLU A 260 1.24 -0.20 14.64
C GLU A 260 0.45 -1.42 14.20
N ARG A 261 -0.40 -1.93 15.11
CA ARG A 261 -1.13 -3.15 14.88
C ARG A 261 -1.83 -3.03 13.54
N PHE A 262 -1.44 -3.91 12.61
CA PHE A 262 -2.20 -4.11 11.39
C PHE A 262 -3.54 -4.72 11.79
N ASP A 263 -4.52 -3.84 11.96
CA ASP A 263 -5.90 -4.16 12.19
C ASP A 263 -6.64 -3.76 10.93
N HIS A 264 -6.63 -4.64 9.92
CA HIS A 264 -7.72 -4.64 8.96
C HIS A 264 -8.96 -5.20 9.67
N SER A 265 -9.46 -4.46 10.65
CA SER A 265 -10.89 -4.42 10.85
C SER A 265 -11.46 -3.77 9.59
N GLU A 266 -11.85 -4.58 8.62
CA GLU A 266 -12.90 -4.19 7.68
C GLU A 266 -12.64 -2.92 6.85
N GLU A 267 -11.44 -2.73 6.31
CA GLU A 267 -11.35 -1.96 5.05
C GLU A 267 -11.89 -2.86 3.92
N GLU A 268 -13.22 -2.87 3.89
CA GLU A 268 -14.10 -3.47 2.93
C GLU A 268 -13.54 -3.37 1.51
N ASN A 269 -13.16 -4.50 0.90
CA ASN A 269 -12.99 -4.56 -0.55
C ASN A 269 -14.27 -3.98 -1.18
N PRO A 270 -14.25 -2.78 -1.81
CA PRO A 270 -15.48 -2.08 -2.17
C PRO A 270 -16.30 -2.86 -3.19
N GLN A 271 -15.66 -3.78 -3.92
CA GLN A 271 -16.35 -4.69 -4.83
C GLN A 271 -17.17 -5.74 -4.07
N ILE A 272 -16.61 -6.31 -3.00
CA ILE A 272 -17.32 -7.27 -2.14
C ILE A 272 -18.51 -6.60 -1.48
N GLU A 273 -18.35 -5.39 -0.94
CA GLU A 273 -19.45 -4.66 -0.33
C GLU A 273 -20.57 -4.33 -1.31
N LYS A 274 -20.19 -3.82 -2.48
CA LYS A 274 -21.15 -3.53 -3.54
C LYS A 274 -21.90 -4.78 -3.98
N LEU A 275 -21.24 -5.95 -4.00
CA LEU A 275 -21.87 -7.24 -4.29
C LEU A 275 -22.85 -7.61 -3.18
N LEU A 276 -22.42 -7.61 -1.92
CA LEU A 276 -23.25 -7.97 -0.76
C LEU A 276 -24.46 -7.05 -0.62
N THR A 277 -24.30 -5.75 -0.84
CA THR A 277 -25.39 -4.77 -0.81
C THR A 277 -26.40 -4.99 -1.93
N LYS A 278 -25.93 -5.35 -3.13
CA LYS A 278 -26.81 -5.59 -4.28
C LYS A 278 -27.46 -6.96 -4.26
N TRP A 279 -26.86 -7.94 -3.61
CA TRP A 279 -27.30 -9.34 -3.66
C TRP A 279 -28.76 -9.55 -3.24
N PRO A 280 -29.26 -8.96 -2.13
CA PRO A 280 -30.66 -9.13 -1.71
C PRO A 280 -31.69 -8.58 -2.70
N THR A 281 -31.30 -7.71 -3.63
CA THR A 281 -32.21 -7.19 -4.67
C THR A 281 -32.42 -8.17 -5.82
N LEU A 282 -31.62 -9.24 -5.88
CA LEU A 282 -31.78 -10.30 -6.86
C LEU A 282 -32.69 -11.39 -6.29
N GLU A 283 -33.70 -11.79 -7.06
CA GLU A 283 -34.44 -13.03 -6.79
C GLU A 283 -33.48 -14.22 -6.97
N SER A 284 -32.91 -14.72 -5.88
CA SER A 284 -31.90 -15.78 -5.88
C SER A 284 -32.09 -16.66 -4.65
N ASP A 285 -32.07 -17.98 -4.85
CA ASP A 285 -32.10 -18.95 -3.74
C ASP A 285 -30.77 -19.00 -2.96
N TRP A 286 -29.71 -18.41 -3.52
CA TRP A 286 -28.40 -18.34 -2.88
C TRP A 286 -28.31 -17.17 -1.90
N HIS A 287 -27.89 -17.45 -0.67
CA HIS A 287 -27.49 -16.46 0.33
C HIS A 287 -25.97 -16.22 0.25
N LEU A 288 -25.55 -14.99 -0.05
CA LEU A 288 -24.14 -14.64 -0.20
C LEU A 288 -23.63 -13.95 1.08
N ALA A 289 -22.52 -14.44 1.62
CA ALA A 289 -21.88 -13.89 2.80
C ALA A 289 -20.35 -13.90 2.68
N ARG A 290 -19.67 -13.11 3.51
CA ARG A 290 -18.22 -13.23 3.71
C ARG A 290 -17.86 -14.61 4.22
N CYS A 291 -16.74 -15.14 3.74
CA CYS A 291 -16.19 -16.39 4.25
C CYS A 291 -14.95 -16.10 5.09
N SER A 292 -14.92 -16.61 6.31
CA SER A 292 -13.75 -16.58 7.21
C SER A 292 -13.06 -17.94 7.34
N GLU A 293 -13.57 -18.94 6.63
CA GLU A 293 -13.04 -20.30 6.66
C GLU A 293 -11.69 -20.39 5.95
N VAL A 294 -10.84 -21.29 6.43
CA VAL A 294 -9.62 -21.75 5.76
C VAL A 294 -9.78 -23.24 5.54
N LEU A 295 -9.94 -23.63 4.28
CA LEU A 295 -10.19 -25.00 3.85
C LEU A 295 -8.85 -25.68 3.57
N ASP A 296 -8.64 -26.85 4.16
CA ASP A 296 -7.48 -27.69 3.90
C ASP A 296 -7.71 -28.50 2.61
N LEU A 297 -6.82 -28.34 1.63
CA LEU A 297 -6.86 -29.06 0.35
C LEU A 297 -5.90 -30.27 0.35
N GLY A 298 -5.34 -30.64 1.50
CA GLY A 298 -4.40 -31.73 1.70
C GLY A 298 -2.94 -31.32 1.48
N GLU A 299 -2.63 -30.72 0.33
CA GLU A 299 -1.28 -30.22 -0.01
C GLU A 299 -1.20 -28.70 -0.08
N SER A 300 -2.32 -28.00 0.10
CA SER A 300 -2.42 -26.55 0.10
C SER A 300 -3.62 -26.08 0.94
N ALA A 301 -3.83 -24.77 1.01
CA ALA A 301 -5.00 -24.18 1.65
C ALA A 301 -5.80 -23.32 0.69
N PHE A 302 -7.08 -23.17 1.01
CA PHE A 302 -7.97 -22.24 0.35
C PHE A 302 -8.70 -21.37 1.36
N ALA A 303 -8.49 -20.06 1.27
CA ALA A 303 -9.15 -19.06 2.10
C ALA A 303 -10.08 -18.21 1.22
N PRO A 304 -11.30 -18.66 0.89
CA PRO A 304 -12.23 -17.92 0.01
C PRO A 304 -12.66 -16.58 0.60
N ASP A 305 -13.03 -15.63 -0.25
CA ASP A 305 -13.46 -14.30 0.19
C ASP A 305 -14.96 -14.29 0.55
N LEU A 306 -15.74 -15.07 -0.21
CA LEU A 306 -17.19 -15.17 -0.09
C LEU A 306 -17.63 -16.64 -0.07
N VAL A 307 -18.80 -16.89 0.47
CA VAL A 307 -19.50 -18.17 0.39
C VAL A 307 -20.95 -17.91 -0.01
N ALA A 308 -21.41 -18.62 -1.03
CA ALA A 308 -22.82 -18.67 -1.39
C ALA A 308 -23.41 -19.96 -0.83
N LYS A 309 -24.55 -19.85 -0.12
CA LYS A 309 -25.25 -20.99 0.49
C LYS A 309 -26.69 -21.09 0.01
N THR A 310 -27.16 -22.29 -0.32
CA THR A 310 -28.59 -22.53 -0.58
C THR A 310 -29.35 -22.80 0.73
N PRO A 311 -30.70 -22.82 0.72
CA PRO A 311 -31.48 -23.21 1.90
C PRO A 311 -31.27 -24.67 2.31
N THR A 312 -30.76 -25.50 1.39
CA THR A 312 -30.38 -26.91 1.62
C THR A 312 -28.94 -27.09 2.10
N ASP A 313 -28.25 -26.00 2.46
CA ASP A 313 -26.83 -25.91 2.92
C ASP A 313 -25.80 -26.40 1.88
N GLU A 314 -26.13 -26.37 0.59
CA GLU A 314 -25.11 -26.48 -0.45
C GLU A 314 -24.28 -25.20 -0.47
N ARG A 315 -22.95 -25.34 -0.49
CA ARG A 315 -22.01 -24.20 -0.39
C ARG A 315 -21.13 -24.11 -1.61
N ILE A 316 -21.05 -22.94 -2.23
CA ILE A 316 -20.03 -22.61 -3.23
C ILE A 316 -19.12 -21.53 -2.64
N TYR A 317 -17.84 -21.84 -2.55
CA TYR A 317 -16.81 -20.92 -2.05
C TYR A 317 -16.26 -20.07 -3.19
N ILE A 318 -16.23 -18.76 -3.01
CA ILE A 318 -15.90 -17.81 -4.06
C ILE A 318 -14.63 -17.05 -3.68
N GLU A 319 -13.67 -17.00 -4.60
CA GLU A 319 -12.44 -16.23 -4.45
C GLU A 319 -12.30 -15.23 -5.60
N LEU A 320 -12.07 -13.97 -5.23
CA LEU A 320 -11.81 -12.86 -6.14
C LEU A 320 -10.29 -12.71 -6.23
N LEU A 321 -9.71 -13.11 -7.37
CA LEU A 321 -8.28 -12.96 -7.57
C LEU A 321 -7.93 -11.48 -7.82
N GLY A 322 -6.91 -11.00 -7.11
CA GLY A 322 -6.26 -9.72 -7.36
C GLY A 322 -5.44 -9.77 -8.65
N PHE A 323 -4.15 -9.44 -8.59
CA PHE A 323 -3.28 -9.68 -9.75
C PHE A 323 -3.21 -11.18 -10.06
N TRP A 324 -3.31 -11.55 -11.34
CA TRP A 324 -3.23 -12.94 -11.77
C TRP A 324 -2.62 -13.08 -13.18
N THR A 325 -2.21 -14.30 -13.54
CA THR A 325 -1.80 -14.68 -14.90
C THR A 325 -2.50 -15.98 -15.30
N PRO A 326 -2.65 -16.29 -16.61
CA PRO A 326 -3.21 -17.57 -17.05
C PRO A 326 -2.50 -18.78 -16.42
N ARG A 327 -1.17 -18.73 -16.31
CA ARG A 327 -0.38 -19.77 -15.62
C ARG A 327 -0.75 -19.91 -14.14
N TYR A 328 -0.87 -18.80 -13.42
CA TYR A 328 -1.26 -18.81 -12.01
C TYR A 328 -2.67 -19.40 -11.82
N LEU A 329 -3.62 -18.95 -12.64
CA LEU A 329 -4.99 -19.48 -12.62
C LEU A 329 -5.01 -20.99 -12.90
N GLN A 330 -4.25 -21.45 -13.89
CA GLN A 330 -4.15 -22.88 -14.20
C GLN A 330 -3.58 -23.69 -13.03
N GLN A 331 -2.56 -23.17 -12.34
CA GLN A 331 -2.01 -23.81 -11.14
C GLN A 331 -3.05 -23.92 -10.02
N ARG A 332 -3.79 -22.85 -9.74
CA ARG A 332 -4.89 -22.85 -8.75
C ARG A 332 -5.98 -23.87 -9.08
N LEU A 333 -6.38 -23.97 -10.35
CA LEU A 333 -7.37 -24.97 -10.80
C LEU A 333 -6.85 -26.41 -10.59
N GLN A 334 -5.56 -26.66 -10.83
CA GLN A 334 -4.94 -27.97 -10.58
C GLN A 334 -4.87 -28.31 -9.09
N GLU A 335 -4.56 -27.32 -8.23
CA GLU A 335 -4.58 -27.48 -6.77
C GLU A 335 -5.97 -27.93 -6.29
N PHE A 336 -7.03 -27.25 -6.75
CA PHE A 336 -8.39 -27.59 -6.35
C PHE A 336 -8.82 -28.97 -6.87
N ALA A 337 -8.43 -29.33 -8.08
CA ALA A 337 -8.68 -30.66 -8.64
C ALA A 337 -7.98 -31.77 -7.83
N ARG A 338 -6.72 -31.57 -7.42
CA ARG A 338 -5.98 -32.54 -6.58
C ARG A 338 -6.57 -32.66 -5.18
N GLY A 339 -6.99 -31.54 -4.60
CA GLY A 339 -7.70 -31.51 -3.30
C GLY A 339 -9.14 -32.03 -3.36
N GLY A 340 -9.63 -32.45 -4.53
CA GLY A 340 -11.00 -32.94 -4.71
C GLY A 340 -12.07 -31.86 -4.54
N MET A 341 -11.69 -30.59 -4.55
CA MET A 341 -12.60 -29.48 -4.35
C MET A 341 -13.37 -29.18 -5.64
N ARG A 342 -14.70 -29.28 -5.57
CA ARG A 342 -15.60 -29.04 -6.72
C ARG A 342 -16.49 -27.82 -6.56
N ASN A 343 -16.78 -27.46 -5.32
CA ASN A 343 -17.73 -26.43 -4.95
C ASN A 343 -17.06 -25.06 -4.76
N TYR A 344 -16.40 -24.58 -5.82
CA TYR A 344 -15.73 -23.30 -5.83
C TYR A 344 -16.05 -22.48 -7.08
N LEU A 345 -15.84 -21.17 -6.99
CA LEU A 345 -15.84 -20.25 -8.12
C LEU A 345 -14.67 -19.26 -7.99
N LEU A 346 -13.82 -19.21 -9.02
CA LEU A 346 -12.75 -18.21 -9.13
C LEU A 346 -13.23 -17.05 -10.00
N ALA A 347 -13.32 -15.86 -9.43
CA ALA A 347 -13.61 -14.64 -10.17
C ALA A 347 -12.31 -13.91 -10.52
N VAL A 348 -12.09 -13.67 -11.82
CA VAL A 348 -10.85 -13.06 -12.34
C VAL A 348 -11.14 -11.81 -13.17
N SER A 349 -10.42 -10.73 -12.89
CA SER A 349 -10.58 -9.45 -13.60
C SER A 349 -9.64 -9.34 -14.80
N GLU A 350 -10.15 -8.89 -15.95
CA GLU A 350 -9.30 -8.55 -17.11
C GLU A 350 -8.32 -7.41 -16.81
N GLU A 351 -8.74 -6.42 -16.02
CA GLU A 351 -7.93 -5.26 -15.63
C GLU A 351 -6.71 -5.67 -14.77
N TRP A 352 -6.88 -6.66 -13.91
CA TRP A 352 -5.82 -7.16 -13.02
C TRP A 352 -4.99 -8.30 -13.64
N ARG A 353 -5.20 -8.63 -14.92
CA ARG A 353 -4.38 -9.61 -15.63
C ARG A 353 -2.97 -9.06 -15.85
N GLY A 354 -2.00 -9.63 -15.16
CA GLY A 354 -0.58 -9.24 -15.18
C GLY A 354 0.20 -9.69 -16.42
N SER A 355 -0.48 -10.16 -17.46
CA SER A 355 0.12 -10.67 -18.69
C SER A 355 -0.71 -10.33 -19.92
N ARG A 356 -0.07 -10.28 -21.09
CA ARG A 356 -0.76 -10.14 -22.39
C ARG A 356 -1.40 -11.45 -22.87
N GLU A 357 -0.94 -12.58 -22.35
CA GLU A 357 -1.51 -13.90 -22.65
C GLU A 357 -2.95 -13.98 -22.17
N GLU A 358 -3.82 -14.50 -23.04
CA GLU A 358 -5.22 -14.74 -22.72
C GLU A 358 -5.41 -16.15 -22.16
N PRO A 359 -6.30 -16.35 -21.17
CA PRO A 359 -6.62 -17.68 -20.71
C PRO A 359 -7.36 -18.46 -21.81
N VAL A 360 -6.99 -19.72 -22.00
CA VAL A 360 -7.63 -20.62 -22.95
C VAL A 360 -8.37 -21.72 -22.18
N ASN A 361 -9.53 -22.15 -22.67
CA ASN A 361 -10.32 -23.26 -22.10
C ASN A 361 -10.66 -23.08 -20.61
N LEU A 362 -11.26 -21.94 -20.25
CA LEU A 362 -11.70 -21.69 -18.87
C LEU A 362 -12.84 -22.64 -18.47
N PRO A 363 -12.73 -23.34 -17.33
CA PRO A 363 -13.81 -24.18 -16.85
C PRO A 363 -14.96 -23.32 -16.29
N PRO A 364 -16.16 -23.89 -16.11
CA PRO A 364 -17.32 -23.16 -15.59
C PRO A 364 -17.15 -22.59 -14.18
N ASN A 365 -16.22 -23.15 -13.40
CA ASN A 365 -15.79 -22.61 -12.11
C ASN A 365 -14.93 -21.33 -12.21
N VAL A 366 -14.73 -20.77 -13.41
CA VAL A 366 -14.03 -19.48 -13.60
C VAL A 366 -14.98 -18.46 -14.20
N LEU A 367 -15.13 -17.32 -13.52
CA LEU A 367 -15.90 -16.17 -13.97
C LEU A 367 -14.95 -15.02 -14.32
N VAL A 368 -14.88 -14.67 -15.60
CA VAL A 368 -14.12 -13.50 -16.06
C VAL A 368 -15.01 -12.26 -16.02
N TYR A 369 -14.48 -11.17 -15.49
CA TYR A 369 -15.14 -9.85 -15.51
C TYR A 369 -14.13 -8.76 -15.87
N LYS A 370 -14.59 -7.59 -16.32
CA LYS A 370 -13.69 -6.51 -16.74
C LYS A 370 -13.05 -5.80 -15.54
N SER A 371 -13.80 -4.90 -14.89
CA SER A 371 -13.33 -4.06 -13.78
C SER A 371 -14.08 -4.31 -12.47
N THR A 372 -15.41 -4.48 -12.52
CA THR A 372 -16.25 -4.77 -11.35
C THR A 372 -17.06 -6.03 -11.58
N LEU A 373 -17.14 -6.88 -10.55
CA LEU A 373 -17.92 -8.09 -10.58
C LEU A 373 -19.40 -7.75 -10.40
N ASP A 374 -20.23 -8.12 -11.37
CA ASP A 374 -21.67 -7.88 -11.33
C ASP A 374 -22.40 -9.03 -10.61
N ALA A 375 -23.39 -8.67 -9.77
CA ALA A 375 -24.11 -9.64 -8.96
C ALA A 375 -24.97 -10.61 -9.81
N LYS A 376 -25.53 -10.16 -10.94
CA LYS A 376 -26.28 -11.04 -11.85
C LYS A 376 -25.36 -12.01 -12.55
N ALA A 377 -24.19 -11.53 -13.01
CA ALA A 377 -23.17 -12.38 -13.61
C ALA A 377 -22.68 -13.46 -12.63
N LEU A 378 -22.43 -13.08 -11.37
CA LEU A 378 -22.06 -14.01 -10.31
C LEU A 378 -23.16 -15.05 -10.06
N ARG A 379 -24.42 -14.64 -9.92
CA ARG A 379 -25.56 -15.57 -9.77
C ARG A 379 -25.63 -16.58 -10.93
N MET A 380 -25.53 -16.11 -12.18
CA MET A 380 -25.53 -17.00 -13.35
C MET A 380 -24.37 -18.00 -13.33
N ALA A 381 -23.20 -17.60 -12.84
CA ALA A 381 -22.05 -18.49 -12.71
C ALA A 381 -22.28 -19.57 -11.63
N LEU A 382 -22.88 -19.21 -10.49
CA LEU A 382 -23.23 -20.18 -9.44
C LEU A 382 -24.15 -21.29 -9.98
N MET A 383 -25.17 -20.93 -10.78
CA MET A 383 -26.07 -21.92 -11.39
C MET A 383 -25.31 -22.92 -12.28
N LYS A 384 -24.39 -22.42 -13.13
CA LYS A 384 -23.57 -23.26 -14.02
C LYS A 384 -22.67 -24.24 -13.27
N VAL A 385 -22.09 -23.83 -12.14
CA VAL A 385 -21.23 -24.70 -11.31
C VAL A 385 -22.06 -25.84 -10.69
N THR A 386 -23.30 -25.54 -10.31
CA THR A 386 -24.20 -26.49 -9.66
C THR A 386 -24.70 -27.55 -10.64
N ASP A 387 -25.08 -27.14 -11.86
CA ASP A 387 -25.57 -28.04 -12.92
C ASP A 387 -24.54 -29.09 -13.39
N GLN A 388 -23.24 -28.89 -13.11
CA GLN A 388 -22.16 -29.84 -13.45
C GLN A 388 -21.74 -30.73 -12.27
N SER A 389 -22.25 -30.45 -11.07
CA SER A 389 -21.96 -31.23 -9.86
C SER A 389 -22.93 -32.40 -9.66
N VAL A 390 -24.00 -32.44 -10.46
CA VAL A 390 -24.97 -33.54 -10.66
C VAL A 390 -24.51 -34.39 -11.83
#